data_AF-A0A7W1PBX1-F1
#
_entry.id   AF-A0A7W1PBX1-F1
#
_cell.length_a   1.000
_cell.length_b   1.000
_cell.length_c   1.000
_cell.angle_alpha   90.00
_cell.angle_beta   90.00
_cell.angle_gamma   90.00
#
_symmetry.space_group_name_H-M   'P 1'
#
loop_
_entity.id
_entity.type
_entity.pdbx_description
1 polymer ?
#
loop_
_entity_poly.entity_id
_entity_poly.type
_entity_poly.pdbx_seq_one_letter_code
_entity_poly.pdbx_strand_id
1 'polypeptide(L)'
;GPRVIRSETFFLFTAPQHGWMAIRDVMEVDDEAVRDRRSPLEALRKLPADEVAGEFKAYNSRFNIGRTYRNFNEPTLSLLPLTELHRGRFSFNRERVQREGDIVLVTLAFRERDSPTLIRDMKGRRIFSRGELVVEAATGRVRSAELTARSADLRVRLTTEYAPEARLGMWVPVRFREEYERGSQAAGRRGQEHERIHCEAVYANYRRFGTSTRIR
;
A
#
# COMPACT_ATOMS: atom_id res chain seq x y z
N GLY A 1 -7.18 -24.47 -3.43
CA GLY A 1 -7.32 -23.25 -4.27
C GLY A 1 -6.54 -22.12 -3.65
N PRO A 2 -6.50 -20.92 -4.28
CA PRO A 2 -6.01 -19.72 -3.61
C PRO A 2 -6.86 -19.42 -2.37
N ARG A 3 -6.25 -18.89 -1.31
CA ARG A 3 -6.98 -18.39 -0.13
C ARG A 3 -7.78 -17.15 -0.52
N VAL A 4 -9.04 -17.07 -0.12
CA VAL A 4 -9.92 -15.91 -0.38
C VAL A 4 -10.12 -15.14 0.92
N ILE A 5 -10.07 -13.80 0.84
CA ILE A 5 -10.26 -12.93 2.00
C ILE A 5 -11.24 -11.81 1.66
N ARG A 6 -12.27 -11.63 2.51
CA ARG A 6 -13.16 -10.47 2.47
C ARG A 6 -12.77 -9.47 3.55
N SER A 7 -12.71 -8.18 3.19
CA SER A 7 -12.28 -7.13 4.11
C SER A 7 -13.00 -5.82 3.87
N GLU A 8 -13.13 -5.00 4.91
CA GLU A 8 -13.36 -3.57 4.77
C GLU A 8 -12.01 -2.84 4.80
N THR A 9 -11.86 -1.78 4.01
CA THR A 9 -10.64 -0.97 4.01
C THR A 9 -10.98 0.48 4.27
N PHE A 10 -10.32 1.07 5.26
CA PHE A 10 -10.48 2.46 5.65
C PHE A 10 -9.24 3.24 5.22
N PHE A 11 -9.43 4.33 4.46
CA PHE A 11 -8.36 5.26 4.13
C PHE A 11 -8.52 6.51 4.99
N LEU A 12 -7.50 6.82 5.78
CA LEU A 12 -7.54 7.91 6.75
C LEU A 12 -6.32 8.80 6.55
N PHE A 13 -6.53 10.10 6.59
CA PHE A 13 -5.43 11.05 6.71
C PHE A 13 -5.13 11.25 8.20
N THR A 14 -3.92 10.92 8.64
CA THR A 14 -3.48 11.14 10.02
C THR A 14 -2.72 12.45 10.09
N ALA A 15 -3.33 13.47 10.70
CA ALA A 15 -2.71 14.79 10.86
C ALA A 15 -1.32 14.72 11.55
N PRO A 16 -1.13 13.92 12.63
CA PRO A 16 0.19 13.83 13.29
C PRO A 16 1.32 13.28 12.42
N GLN A 17 1.03 12.45 11.41
CA GLN A 17 2.04 11.93 10.48
C GLN A 17 2.05 12.63 9.13
N HIS A 18 1.16 13.61 8.92
CA HIS A 18 0.94 14.26 7.62
C HIS A 18 0.81 13.24 6.47
N GLY A 19 0.14 12.12 6.73
CA GLY A 19 0.18 10.95 5.87
C GLY A 19 -1.18 10.27 5.73
N TRP A 20 -1.36 9.56 4.63
CA TRP A 20 -2.46 8.61 4.48
C TRP A 20 -2.07 7.28 5.11
N MET A 21 -3.05 6.64 5.75
CA MET A 21 -2.97 5.29 6.29
C MET A 21 -4.13 4.48 5.73
N ALA A 22 -3.88 3.21 5.41
CA ALA A 22 -4.92 2.25 5.11
C ALA A 22 -5.10 1.28 6.29
N ILE A 23 -6.33 1.07 6.75
CA ILE A 23 -6.66 0.05 7.75
C ILE A 23 -7.41 -1.05 7.04
N ARG A 24 -6.93 -2.30 7.14
CA ARG A 24 -7.57 -3.46 6.54
C ARG A 24 -8.23 -4.31 7.61
N ASP A 25 -9.55 -4.27 7.64
CA ASP A 25 -10.40 -5.05 8.55
C ASP A 25 -10.78 -6.38 7.89
N VAL A 26 -10.13 -7.46 8.27
CA VAL A 26 -10.42 -8.79 7.72
C VAL A 26 -11.65 -9.37 8.39
N MET A 27 -12.70 -9.59 7.58
CA MET A 27 -13.98 -10.11 8.06
C MET A 27 -14.08 -11.63 7.90
N GLU A 28 -13.64 -12.15 6.76
CA GLU A 28 -13.75 -13.57 6.41
C GLU A 28 -12.49 -14.07 5.73
N VAL A 29 -12.13 -15.33 5.99
CA VAL A 29 -11.05 -16.07 5.33
C VAL A 29 -11.63 -17.40 4.89
N ASP A 30 -11.55 -17.70 3.60
CA ASP A 30 -12.08 -18.95 3.02
C ASP A 30 -13.54 -19.22 3.44
N ASP A 31 -14.38 -18.17 3.33
CA ASP A 31 -15.80 -18.13 3.73
C ASP A 31 -16.08 -18.33 5.24
N GLU A 32 -15.05 -18.42 6.08
CA GLU A 32 -15.18 -18.46 7.53
C GLU A 32 -14.97 -17.08 8.15
N ALA A 33 -15.90 -16.66 9.01
CA ALA A 33 -15.77 -15.42 9.76
C ALA A 33 -14.57 -15.47 10.73
N VAL A 34 -13.79 -14.38 10.75
CA VAL A 34 -12.67 -14.25 11.69
C VAL A 34 -13.19 -14.16 13.13
N ARG A 35 -12.80 -15.13 13.97
CA ARG A 35 -13.11 -15.13 15.41
C ARG A 35 -12.41 -13.97 16.12
N ASP A 36 -13.04 -13.46 17.18
CA ASP A 36 -12.53 -12.36 18.02
C ASP A 36 -12.20 -11.06 17.24
N ARG A 37 -12.89 -10.82 16.11
CA ARG A 37 -12.76 -9.60 15.32
C ARG A 37 -13.16 -8.37 16.15
N ARG A 38 -12.19 -7.49 16.40
CA ARG A 38 -12.43 -6.14 16.95
C ARG A 38 -12.76 -5.18 15.82
N SER A 39 -13.81 -4.37 15.96
CA SER A 39 -14.22 -3.37 14.97
C SER A 39 -13.23 -2.19 14.95
N PRO A 40 -12.51 -1.95 13.83
CA PRO A 40 -11.67 -0.76 13.67
C PRO A 40 -12.46 0.53 13.80
N LEU A 41 -13.72 0.54 13.34
CA LEU A 41 -14.58 1.72 13.42
C LEU A 41 -14.89 2.11 14.88
N GLU A 42 -15.11 1.13 15.76
CA GLU A 42 -15.29 1.42 17.18
C GLU A 42 -14.01 1.94 17.83
N ALA A 43 -12.86 1.36 17.47
CA ALA A 43 -11.56 1.83 17.96
C ALA A 43 -11.26 3.26 17.48
N LEU A 44 -11.49 3.58 16.20
CA LEU A 44 -11.34 4.93 15.64
C LEU A 44 -12.21 5.99 16.33
N ARG A 45 -13.38 5.61 16.85
CA ARG A 45 -14.26 6.52 17.60
C ARG A 45 -13.77 6.81 19.01
N LYS A 46 -12.94 5.94 19.58
CA LYS A 46 -12.51 5.99 20.99
C LYS A 46 -11.07 6.44 21.15
N LEU A 47 -10.20 6.11 20.19
CA LEU A 47 -8.77 6.39 20.27
C LEU A 47 -8.47 7.88 20.10
N PRO A 48 -7.57 8.45 20.93
CA PRO A 48 -6.93 9.72 20.64
C PRO A 48 -6.26 9.71 19.27
N ALA A 49 -6.30 10.84 18.56
CA ALA A 49 -5.82 10.94 17.17
C ALA A 49 -4.33 10.59 16.99
N ASP A 50 -3.52 10.82 18.02
CA ASP A 50 -2.09 10.50 18.09
C ASP A 50 -1.82 9.00 18.33
N GLU A 51 -2.76 8.27 18.94
CA GLU A 51 -2.65 6.82 19.18
C GLU A 51 -3.12 5.97 18.00
N VAL A 52 -4.03 6.49 17.16
CA VAL A 52 -4.65 5.79 16.02
C VAL A 52 -3.61 5.05 15.17
N ALA A 53 -2.52 5.71 14.81
CA ALA A 53 -1.56 5.13 13.90
C ALA A 53 -0.76 3.96 14.48
N GLY A 54 -0.41 4.03 15.77
CA GLY A 54 0.29 2.95 16.46
C GLY A 54 -0.58 1.71 16.55
N GLU A 55 -1.82 1.88 17.01
CA GLU A 55 -2.78 0.79 17.16
C GLU A 55 -3.06 0.09 15.82
N PHE A 56 -3.36 0.85 14.77
CA PHE A 56 -3.74 0.24 13.50
C PHE A 56 -2.57 -0.34 12.70
N LYS A 57 -1.35 0.15 12.92
CA LYS A 57 -0.15 -0.52 12.41
C LYS A 57 -0.01 -1.92 13.01
N ALA A 58 -0.21 -2.06 14.32
CA ALA A 58 -0.20 -3.37 14.98
C ALA A 58 -1.37 -4.24 14.52
N TYR A 59 -2.56 -3.66 14.38
CA TYR A 59 -3.76 -4.34 13.89
C TYR A 59 -3.56 -4.94 12.49
N ASN A 60 -3.14 -4.13 11.51
CA ASN A 60 -2.91 -4.58 10.13
C ASN A 60 -1.90 -5.73 10.06
N SER A 61 -0.88 -5.69 10.94
CA SER A 61 0.20 -6.69 10.95
C SER A 61 -0.26 -8.12 11.24
N ARG A 62 -1.40 -8.30 11.93
CA ARG A 62 -1.92 -9.62 12.34
C ARG A 62 -2.40 -10.48 11.17
N PHE A 63 -2.79 -9.87 10.06
CA PHE A 63 -3.40 -10.57 8.92
C PHE A 63 -2.42 -10.85 7.78
N ASN A 64 -1.13 -10.66 8.04
CA ASN A 64 -0.07 -10.89 7.09
C ASN A 64 0.15 -12.41 6.88
N ILE A 65 -0.12 -12.94 5.67
CA ILE A 65 0.15 -14.34 5.20
C ILE A 65 1.62 -14.63 4.78
N GLY A 66 2.45 -15.28 5.59
CA GLY A 66 3.87 -15.58 5.27
C GLY A 66 4.89 -14.94 6.21
N ARG A 67 6.18 -15.32 6.11
CA ARG A 67 7.23 -15.00 7.12
C ARG A 67 7.84 -13.60 7.03
N THR A 68 7.23 -12.70 6.26
CA THR A 68 7.69 -11.32 6.05
C THR A 68 6.83 -10.34 6.87
N TYR A 69 7.48 -9.47 7.65
CA TYR A 69 6.87 -8.35 8.38
C TYR A 69 6.42 -7.33 7.34
N ARG A 70 5.14 -7.44 6.97
CA ARG A 70 4.48 -6.57 6.00
C ARG A 70 3.85 -5.42 6.75
N ASN A 71 4.62 -4.37 6.95
CA ASN A 71 4.10 -3.05 7.29
C ASN A 71 3.85 -2.21 6.02
N PHE A 72 3.67 -2.85 4.85
CA PHE A 72 3.67 -2.21 3.52
C PHE A 72 2.59 -2.72 2.55
N ASN A 73 1.58 -3.48 3.01
CA ASN A 73 0.49 -3.97 2.15
C ASN A 73 -0.58 -2.89 1.86
N GLU A 74 -0.12 -1.69 1.53
CA GLU A 74 -0.99 -0.56 1.29
C GLU A 74 -0.98 -0.19 -0.20
N PRO A 75 -2.15 -0.10 -0.86
CA PRO A 75 -2.23 0.23 -2.29
C PRO A 75 -1.74 1.64 -2.60
N THR A 76 -1.52 2.47 -1.57
CA THR A 76 -1.04 3.85 -1.68
C THR A 76 0.46 4.01 -1.40
N LEU A 77 1.19 2.94 -1.04
CA LEU A 77 2.61 3.04 -0.70
C LEU A 77 3.44 3.67 -1.82
N SER A 78 3.16 3.28 -3.06
CA SER A 78 3.86 3.78 -4.26
C SER A 78 3.60 5.26 -4.55
N LEU A 79 2.62 5.89 -3.88
CA LEU A 79 2.35 7.33 -3.98
C LEU A 79 3.16 8.16 -2.98
N LEU A 80 3.71 7.54 -1.93
CA LEU A 80 4.50 8.25 -0.92
C LEU A 80 5.65 9.08 -1.51
N PRO A 81 6.40 8.65 -2.54
CA PRO A 81 7.43 9.47 -3.17
C PRO A 81 6.96 10.87 -3.60
N LEU A 82 5.67 11.05 -3.91
CA LEU A 82 5.10 12.33 -4.34
C LEU A 82 4.80 13.29 -3.18
N THR A 83 4.75 12.81 -1.93
CA THR A 83 4.42 13.61 -0.75
C THR A 83 5.58 14.49 -0.32
N GLU A 84 5.28 15.65 0.28
CA GLU A 84 6.31 16.61 0.74
C GLU A 84 7.32 15.96 1.70
N LEU A 85 6.84 15.12 2.61
CA LEU A 85 7.67 14.39 3.59
C LEU A 85 8.71 13.46 2.95
N HIS A 86 8.43 12.93 1.76
CA HIS A 86 9.28 11.93 1.12
C HIS A 86 10.05 12.46 -0.08
N ARG A 87 9.48 13.40 -0.85
CA ARG A 87 9.95 13.84 -2.16
C ARG A 87 11.44 14.18 -2.20
N GLY A 88 11.98 14.84 -1.18
CA GLY A 88 13.39 15.22 -1.10
C GLY A 88 14.39 14.05 -1.17
N ARG A 89 13.94 12.83 -0.84
CA ARG A 89 14.78 11.62 -0.82
C ARG A 89 14.67 10.79 -2.10
N PHE A 90 13.89 11.25 -3.07
CA PHE A 90 13.64 10.56 -4.33
C PHE A 90 14.16 11.35 -5.53
N SER A 91 14.59 10.64 -6.57
CA SER A 91 14.81 11.19 -7.92
C SER A 91 13.65 10.79 -8.78
N PHE A 92 13.29 11.67 -9.70
CA PHE A 92 12.30 11.43 -10.71
C PHE A 92 12.93 11.63 -12.08
N ASN A 93 12.64 10.71 -13.00
CA ASN A 93 12.98 10.85 -14.40
C ASN A 93 11.73 10.62 -15.24
N ARG A 94 11.60 11.37 -16.34
CA ARG A 94 10.54 11.15 -17.31
C ARG A 94 11.01 10.11 -18.32
N GLU A 95 10.41 8.92 -18.29
CA GLU A 95 10.80 7.80 -19.14
C GLU A 95 10.03 7.75 -20.46
N ARG A 96 8.73 8.06 -20.42
CA ARG A 96 7.85 7.90 -21.57
C ARG A 96 6.75 8.94 -21.59
N VAL A 97 6.36 9.37 -22.79
CA VAL A 97 5.18 10.19 -23.04
C VAL A 97 4.32 9.48 -24.07
N GLN A 98 3.03 9.34 -23.79
CA GLN A 98 2.05 8.67 -24.65
C GLN A 98 0.82 9.57 -24.79
N ARG A 99 0.23 9.60 -25.98
CA ARG A 99 -1.04 10.31 -26.23
C ARG A 99 -2.14 9.27 -26.41
N GLU A 100 -3.21 9.42 -25.63
CA GLU A 100 -4.42 8.60 -25.68
C GLU A 100 -5.61 9.54 -25.92
N GLY A 101 -5.95 9.77 -27.19
CA GLY A 101 -6.90 10.83 -27.57
C GLY A 101 -6.41 12.21 -27.09
N ASP A 102 -7.23 12.89 -26.31
CA ASP A 102 -6.91 14.21 -25.71
C ASP A 102 -6.06 14.11 -24.44
N ILE A 103 -5.79 12.90 -23.94
CA ILE A 103 -5.04 12.68 -22.70
C ILE A 103 -3.57 12.44 -23.02
N VAL A 104 -2.70 13.16 -22.33
CA VAL A 104 -1.25 12.92 -22.36
C VAL A 104 -0.86 12.17 -21.08
N LEU A 105 -0.36 10.95 -21.24
CA LEU A 105 0.20 10.14 -20.16
C LEU A 105 1.71 10.27 -20.12
N VAL A 106 2.25 10.43 -18.92
CA VAL A 106 3.67 10.51 -18.65
C VAL A 106 4.04 9.40 -17.68
N THR A 107 5.01 8.56 -18.07
CA THR A 107 5.64 7.61 -17.15
C THR A 107 6.78 8.31 -16.44
N LEU A 108 6.65 8.46 -15.12
CA LEU A 108 7.67 8.99 -14.23
C LEU A 108 8.32 7.84 -13.47
N ALA A 109 9.58 7.53 -13.78
CA ALA A 109 10.37 6.63 -12.94
C ALA A 109 10.82 7.36 -11.69
N PHE A 110 10.80 6.67 -10.55
CA PHE A 110 11.36 7.17 -9.31
C PHE A 110 12.40 6.22 -8.72
N ARG A 111 13.34 6.78 -7.96
CA ARG A 111 14.33 6.02 -7.20
C ARG A 111 14.58 6.68 -5.86
N GLU A 112 14.46 5.90 -4.80
CA GLU A 112 14.85 6.29 -3.45
C GLU A 112 16.37 6.40 -3.35
N ARG A 113 16.87 7.52 -2.83
CA ARG A 113 18.31 7.82 -2.75
C ARG A 113 18.82 7.97 -1.32
N ASP A 114 17.94 8.20 -0.36
CA ASP A 114 18.33 8.54 1.00
C ASP A 114 17.42 7.90 2.07
N SER A 115 17.84 7.97 3.33
CA SER A 115 17.19 7.38 4.49
C SER A 115 16.28 8.37 5.21
N PRO A 116 15.34 7.92 6.08
CA PRO A 116 14.93 6.52 6.28
C PRO A 116 14.22 5.91 5.06
N THR A 117 14.62 4.72 4.61
CA THR A 117 13.93 4.12 3.45
C THR A 117 12.46 3.81 3.74
N LEU A 118 11.62 3.85 2.70
CA LEU A 118 10.22 3.43 2.76
C LEU A 118 10.14 2.01 3.29
N ILE A 119 10.93 1.09 2.73
CA ILE A 119 10.90 -0.32 3.07
C ILE A 119 12.09 -0.69 3.96
N ARG A 120 11.81 -1.52 4.98
CA ARG A 120 12.80 -2.16 5.85
C ARG A 120 12.47 -3.64 5.97
N ASP A 121 13.49 -4.48 6.16
CA ASP A 121 13.28 -5.90 6.40
C ASP A 121 13.02 -6.25 7.87
N MET A 122 12.85 -7.56 8.16
CA MET A 122 12.67 -8.11 9.51
C MET A 122 13.74 -7.69 10.52
N LYS A 123 14.96 -7.41 10.05
CA LYS A 123 16.11 -7.03 10.87
C LYS A 123 16.25 -5.51 10.96
N GLY A 124 15.27 -4.75 10.47
CA GLY A 124 15.27 -3.29 10.42
C GLY A 124 16.21 -2.70 9.36
N ARG A 125 16.83 -3.55 8.51
CA ARG A 125 17.77 -3.09 7.48
C ARG A 125 17.01 -2.37 6.39
N ARG A 126 17.58 -1.25 5.94
CA ARG A 126 17.03 -0.43 4.85
C ARG A 126 16.98 -1.20 3.53
N ILE A 127 15.88 -1.05 2.80
CA ILE A 127 15.73 -1.53 1.44
C ILE A 127 15.31 -0.35 0.58
N PHE A 128 16.16 0.05 -0.37
CA PHE A 128 15.86 1.13 -1.29
C PHE A 128 14.82 0.68 -2.32
N SER A 129 13.81 1.52 -2.50
CA SER A 129 12.75 1.32 -3.47
C SER A 129 12.99 2.07 -4.78
N ARG A 130 12.43 1.55 -5.87
CA ARG A 130 12.32 2.24 -7.16
C ARG A 130 11.00 1.86 -7.82
N GLY A 131 10.55 2.63 -8.79
CA GLY A 131 9.30 2.31 -9.44
C GLY A 131 8.93 3.28 -10.53
N GLU A 132 7.68 3.17 -10.97
CA GLU A 132 7.12 4.00 -12.03
C GLU A 132 5.71 4.45 -11.66
N LEU A 133 5.38 5.65 -12.11
CA LEU A 133 4.05 6.24 -12.00
C LEU A 133 3.56 6.60 -13.40
N VAL A 134 2.35 6.17 -13.77
CA VAL A 134 1.69 6.64 -14.99
C VAL A 134 0.77 7.78 -14.61
N VAL A 135 1.06 8.98 -15.11
CA VAL A 135 0.42 10.23 -14.67
C VAL A 135 -0.20 10.96 -15.85
N GLU A 136 -1.43 11.46 -15.69
CA GLU A 136 -2.03 12.41 -16.63
C GLU A 136 -1.35 13.78 -16.50
N ALA A 137 -0.69 14.23 -17.57
CA ALA A 137 0.14 15.42 -17.56
C ALA A 137 -0.63 16.70 -17.16
N ALA A 138 -1.89 16.82 -17.61
CA ALA A 138 -2.70 18.02 -17.41
C ALA A 138 -3.23 18.16 -15.97
N THR A 139 -3.39 17.06 -15.24
CA THR A 139 -4.13 17.03 -13.97
C THR A 139 -3.30 16.51 -12.80
N GLY A 140 -2.18 15.83 -13.07
CA GLY A 140 -1.40 15.13 -12.05
C GLY A 140 -2.06 13.85 -11.54
N ARG A 141 -3.18 13.39 -12.13
CA ARG A 141 -3.84 12.14 -11.73
C ARG A 141 -2.95 10.95 -12.04
N VAL A 142 -2.77 10.08 -11.04
CA VAL A 142 -2.02 8.83 -11.18
C VAL A 142 -2.99 7.73 -11.63
N ARG A 143 -2.72 7.11 -12.78
CA ARG A 143 -3.49 5.97 -13.30
C ARG A 143 -3.02 4.65 -12.75
N SER A 144 -1.71 4.51 -12.61
CA SER A 144 -1.10 3.33 -12.03
C SER A 144 0.23 3.66 -11.38
N ALA A 145 0.63 2.83 -10.42
CA ALA A 145 1.89 2.94 -9.73
C ALA A 145 2.50 1.55 -9.55
N GLU A 146 3.77 1.40 -9.92
CA GLU A 146 4.58 0.23 -9.59
C GLU A 146 5.67 0.65 -8.60
N LEU A 147 5.87 -0.15 -7.56
CA LEU A 147 7.02 -0.08 -6.67
C LEU A 147 7.71 -1.43 -6.61
N THR A 148 9.03 -1.40 -6.75
CA THR A 148 9.90 -2.56 -6.57
C THR A 148 10.94 -2.28 -5.50
N ALA A 149 11.27 -3.32 -4.74
CA ALA A 149 12.31 -3.27 -3.73
C ALA A 149 13.03 -4.61 -3.68
N ARG A 150 14.35 -4.58 -3.47
CA ARG A 150 15.17 -5.78 -3.48
C ARG A 150 16.28 -5.72 -2.44
N SER A 151 16.44 -6.81 -1.70
CA SER A 151 17.63 -7.12 -0.88
C SER A 151 18.26 -8.44 -1.36
N ALA A 152 19.23 -8.96 -0.59
CA ALA A 152 19.82 -10.27 -0.84
C ALA A 152 18.81 -11.42 -0.69
N ASP A 153 17.82 -11.26 0.21
CA ASP A 153 16.90 -12.30 0.64
C ASP A 153 15.43 -12.03 0.29
N LEU A 154 15.09 -10.83 -0.18
CA LEU A 154 13.73 -10.41 -0.49
C LEU A 154 13.65 -9.69 -1.84
N ARG A 155 12.64 -10.04 -2.65
CA ARG A 155 12.16 -9.23 -3.76
C ARG A 155 10.69 -8.89 -3.53
N VAL A 156 10.34 -7.64 -3.81
CA VAL A 156 8.97 -7.12 -3.71
C VAL A 156 8.64 -6.42 -5.02
N ARG A 157 7.45 -6.69 -5.56
CA ARG A 157 6.78 -5.84 -6.56
C ARG A 157 5.36 -5.57 -6.08
N LEU A 158 4.99 -4.30 -6.07
CA LEU A 158 3.67 -3.80 -5.72
C LEU A 158 3.14 -3.02 -6.92
N THR A 159 1.94 -3.35 -7.40
CA THR A 159 1.32 -2.67 -8.54
C THR A 159 -0.10 -2.26 -8.17
N THR A 160 -0.39 -0.97 -8.24
CA THR A 160 -1.74 -0.42 -8.00
C THR A 160 -2.30 0.19 -9.27
N GLU A 161 -3.55 -0.14 -9.58
CA GLU A 161 -4.37 0.52 -10.59
C GLU A 161 -5.36 1.45 -9.88
N TYR A 162 -5.51 2.67 -10.39
CA TYR A 162 -6.44 3.67 -9.87
C TYR A 162 -7.51 4.00 -10.91
N ALA A 163 -8.71 4.33 -10.45
CA ALA A 163 -9.81 4.75 -11.31
C ALA A 163 -10.63 5.86 -10.63
N PRO A 164 -11.38 6.68 -11.39
CA PRO A 164 -12.28 7.67 -10.82
C PRO A 164 -13.42 6.99 -10.03
N GLU A 165 -13.68 7.49 -8.83
CA GLU A 165 -14.87 7.17 -8.05
C GLU A 165 -15.77 8.42 -7.98
N ALA A 166 -16.86 8.39 -8.74
CA ALA A 166 -17.76 9.53 -8.89
C ALA A 166 -18.38 9.98 -7.56
N ARG A 167 -18.69 9.05 -6.64
CA ARG A 167 -19.28 9.40 -5.33
C ARG A 167 -18.31 10.17 -4.43
N LEU A 168 -17.01 10.03 -4.66
CA LEU A 168 -15.97 10.69 -3.89
C LEU A 168 -15.33 11.88 -4.63
N GLY A 169 -15.54 11.98 -5.95
CA GLY A 169 -14.92 13.02 -6.77
C GLY A 169 -13.39 12.90 -6.84
N MET A 170 -12.83 11.70 -6.62
CA MET A 170 -11.40 11.45 -6.59
C MET A 170 -11.05 10.12 -7.23
N TRP A 171 -9.77 9.92 -7.55
CA TRP A 171 -9.25 8.63 -7.99
C TRP A 171 -8.89 7.79 -6.78
N VAL A 172 -9.28 6.52 -6.82
CA VAL A 172 -9.08 5.55 -5.74
C VAL A 172 -8.45 4.28 -6.28
N PRO A 173 -7.76 3.47 -5.46
CA PRO A 173 -7.33 2.14 -5.87
C PRO A 173 -8.53 1.32 -6.36
N VAL A 174 -8.37 0.53 -7.42
CA VAL A 174 -9.38 -0.45 -7.84
C VAL A 174 -8.82 -1.85 -7.86
N ARG A 175 -7.50 -1.97 -8.04
CA ARG A 175 -6.78 -3.23 -7.96
C ARG A 175 -5.40 -3.01 -7.39
N PHE A 176 -4.97 -3.93 -6.52
CA PHE A 176 -3.64 -3.97 -5.96
C PHE A 176 -3.08 -5.39 -6.09
N ARG A 177 -1.90 -5.50 -6.69
CA ARG A 177 -1.18 -6.76 -6.84
C ARG A 177 0.12 -6.71 -6.08
N GLU A 178 0.41 -7.80 -5.39
CA GLU A 178 1.62 -7.96 -4.60
C GLU A 178 2.33 -9.24 -5.04
N GLU A 179 3.63 -9.12 -5.34
CA GLU A 179 4.51 -10.25 -5.58
C GLU A 179 5.67 -10.18 -4.59
N TYR A 180 5.86 -11.27 -3.85
CA TYR A 180 6.99 -11.43 -2.94
C TYR A 180 7.76 -12.70 -3.30
N GLU A 181 9.09 -12.60 -3.28
CA GLU A 181 9.99 -13.73 -3.41
C GLU A 181 11.05 -13.68 -2.30
N ARG A 182 11.19 -14.77 -1.55
CA ARG A 182 12.15 -14.88 -0.45
C ARG A 182 13.03 -16.12 -0.59
N GLY A 183 14.31 -15.95 -0.26
CA GLY A 183 15.33 -17.01 -0.33
C GLY A 183 16.11 -17.02 -1.65
N SER A 184 17.30 -17.61 -1.64
CA SER A 184 18.15 -17.71 -2.84
C SER A 184 17.91 -19.02 -3.58
N GLN A 185 17.65 -18.99 -4.89
CA GLN A 185 17.69 -20.18 -5.75
C GLN A 185 19.06 -20.89 -5.74
N ALA A 186 20.13 -20.19 -5.34
CA ALA A 186 21.53 -20.62 -5.51
C ALA A 186 22.15 -21.35 -4.31
N ALA A 187 21.41 -21.67 -3.24
CA ALA A 187 21.98 -22.38 -2.09
C ALA A 187 21.46 -23.81 -2.03
N GLY A 188 22.23 -24.77 -2.56
CA GLY A 188 22.16 -26.20 -2.22
C GLY A 188 22.49 -26.49 -0.74
N ARG A 189 22.28 -25.53 0.17
CA ARG A 189 22.35 -25.72 1.62
C ARG A 189 20.96 -26.14 2.08
N ARG A 190 20.82 -27.42 2.41
CA ARG A 190 19.66 -27.99 3.11
C ARG A 190 19.17 -27.00 4.18
N GLY A 191 17.96 -26.45 4.01
CA GLY A 191 17.24 -25.73 5.07
C GLY A 191 16.77 -24.29 4.80
N GLN A 192 17.10 -23.63 3.68
CA GLN A 192 16.45 -22.36 3.32
C GLN A 192 15.25 -22.60 2.41
N GLU A 193 14.05 -22.51 2.96
CA GLU A 193 12.80 -22.57 2.20
C GLU A 193 12.68 -21.33 1.28
N HIS A 194 12.56 -21.58 -0.03
CA HIS A 194 12.17 -20.57 -1.02
C HIS A 194 10.66 -20.36 -0.91
N GLU A 195 10.23 -19.12 -0.73
CA GLU A 195 8.82 -18.74 -0.60
C GLU A 195 8.47 -17.72 -1.67
N ARG A 196 7.40 -17.98 -2.42
CA ARG A 196 6.83 -17.04 -3.38
C ARG A 196 5.37 -16.81 -3.03
N ILE A 197 4.99 -15.54 -2.87
CA ILE A 197 3.63 -15.14 -2.51
C ILE A 197 3.10 -14.22 -3.61
N HIS A 198 1.87 -14.50 -4.03
CA HIS A 198 1.10 -13.68 -4.94
C HIS A 198 -0.21 -13.30 -4.28
N CYS A 199 -0.51 -12.01 -4.25
CA CYS A 199 -1.80 -11.50 -3.78
C CYS A 199 -2.41 -10.59 -4.84
N GLU A 200 -3.73 -10.66 -4.98
CA GLU A 200 -4.53 -9.66 -5.70
C GLU A 200 -5.67 -9.22 -4.79
N ALA A 201 -5.84 -7.92 -4.64
CA ALA A 201 -6.97 -7.30 -3.97
C ALA A 201 -7.75 -6.43 -4.97
N VAL A 202 -9.07 -6.54 -4.94
CA VAL A 202 -10.00 -5.70 -5.71
C VAL A 202 -10.74 -4.81 -4.71
N TYR A 203 -10.73 -3.49 -4.96
CA TYR A 203 -11.39 -2.52 -4.11
C TYR A 203 -12.66 -2.00 -4.80
N ALA A 204 -13.76 -2.00 -4.06
CA ALA A 204 -15.06 -1.58 -4.57
C ALA A 204 -15.90 -1.01 -3.42
N ASN A 205 -17.08 -0.47 -3.75
CA ASN A 205 -18.05 0.03 -2.77
C ASN A 205 -17.50 1.17 -1.88
N TYR A 206 -16.73 2.07 -2.47
CA TYR A 206 -16.21 3.25 -1.80
C TYR A 206 -17.32 4.13 -1.21
N ARG A 207 -17.10 4.57 0.03
CA ARG A 207 -18.01 5.45 0.79
C ARG A 207 -17.20 6.48 1.56
N ARG A 208 -17.68 7.71 1.61
CA ARG A 208 -17.12 8.74 2.49
C ARG A 208 -17.71 8.58 3.87
N PHE A 209 -16.87 8.48 4.89
CA PHE A 209 -17.32 8.57 6.27
C PHE A 209 -17.63 10.04 6.58
N GLY A 210 -18.90 10.32 6.88
CA GLY A 210 -19.31 11.60 7.45
C GLY A 210 -19.41 11.47 8.96
N THR A 211 -18.74 12.35 9.71
CA THR A 211 -19.03 12.57 11.13
C THR A 211 -19.91 13.82 11.22
N SER A 212 -21.16 13.66 11.64
CA SER A 212 -22.01 14.80 12.00
C SER A 212 -21.68 15.20 13.43
N THR A 213 -20.85 16.23 13.61
CA THR A 213 -20.72 16.86 14.93
C THR A 213 -21.93 17.76 15.14
N ARG A 214 -22.83 17.38 16.04
CA ARG A 214 -23.81 18.32 16.60
C ARG A 214 -23.07 19.15 17.64
N ILE A 215 -22.71 20.37 17.29
CA ILE A 215 -22.28 21.35 18.28
C ILE A 215 -23.55 21.71 19.07
N ARG A 216 -23.52 21.47 20.38
CA ARG A 216 -24.46 22.05 21.33
C ARG A 216 -23.77 23.20 22.04
#